data_AF-A0A9W8L771-F1
#
_entry.id   AF-A0A9W8L771-F1
#
_cell.length_a   1.000
_cell.length_b   1.000
_cell.length_c   1.000
_cell.angle_alpha   90.00
_cell.angle_beta   90.00
_cell.angle_gamma   90.00
#
_symmetry.space_group_name_H-M   'P 1'
#
loop_
_entity.id
_entity.type
_entity.pdbx_description
1 polymer ?
#
loop_
_entity_poly.entity_id
_entity_poly.type
_entity_poly.pdbx_seq_one_letter_code
_entity_poly.pdbx_strand_id
1 'polypeptide(L)'
;MSKYELSLTGAALVGTALYYGLKRYTSDCRVQIIAADPDSDTHTEKRGFQSIRSILDEHCPSLTNPSLAYMIPTPYLFSGILQTAYCSIQTLKRDHSSDIVYDRELRTMSDNGTISLDWYPKRDTNPTGPIAVVMAGVGGSSYEYHIRCLVKALSGGGSGYRVVVMNHRGLGRTPLTSPKLYNLRDADDFHDTLQHIHATYPQAPLVGVAFSMGALLLTKYMGEHGTSSLLSAGVAICCPFDMTLTGRLLDADTLLNNNVFQPLVVASQLRVVKRNFEMIKSHPLGFDMDALLKAKRISEIDTLVT
;
A
#
# COMPACT_ATOMS: atom_id res chain seq x y z
N MET A 1 40.08 28.05 -9.57
CA MET A 1 39.19 27.67 -10.69
C MET A 1 38.65 26.28 -10.40
N SER A 2 37.36 26.01 -10.22
CA SER A 2 36.16 26.83 -10.11
C SER A 2 35.15 25.98 -9.34
N LYS A 3 34.47 26.59 -8.37
CA LYS A 3 33.26 26.08 -7.71
C LYS A 3 32.18 25.85 -8.78
N TYR A 4 31.48 24.74 -8.72
CA TYR A 4 30.16 24.52 -9.35
C TYR A 4 29.34 23.75 -8.32
N GLU A 5 28.69 24.46 -7.41
CA GLU A 5 27.27 24.84 -7.51
C GLU A 5 26.34 23.63 -7.37
N LEU A 6 25.97 23.36 -6.11
CA LEU A 6 24.74 22.66 -5.76
C LEU A 6 23.55 23.40 -6.40
N SER A 7 22.98 22.86 -7.47
CA SER A 7 21.65 23.25 -7.93
C SER A 7 20.95 22.10 -8.67
N LEU A 8 19.67 21.89 -8.35
CA LEU A 8 18.64 21.09 -9.04
C LEU A 8 18.88 19.60 -9.41
N THR A 9 20.08 19.06 -9.33
CA THR A 9 20.42 17.72 -9.84
C THR A 9 20.01 16.55 -8.94
N GLY A 10 19.86 16.77 -7.62
CA GLY A 10 19.46 15.70 -6.69
C GLY A 10 18.03 15.17 -6.92
N ALA A 11 17.09 16.04 -7.27
CA ALA A 11 15.72 15.65 -7.60
C ALA A 11 15.63 14.96 -8.98
N ALA A 12 16.46 15.39 -9.92
CA ALA A 12 16.60 14.75 -11.23
C ALA A 12 17.14 13.33 -11.07
N LEU A 13 18.20 13.10 -10.29
CA LEU A 13 18.79 11.76 -10.11
C LEU A 13 17.82 10.75 -9.48
N VAL A 14 16.98 11.16 -8.53
CA VAL A 14 15.96 10.27 -7.93
C VAL A 14 14.80 10.01 -8.90
N GLY A 15 14.37 11.03 -9.66
CA GLY A 15 13.40 10.87 -10.75
C GLY A 15 13.92 9.95 -11.86
N THR A 16 15.21 10.07 -12.19
CA THR A 16 15.91 9.20 -13.15
C THR A 16 16.04 7.78 -12.59
N ALA A 17 16.38 7.58 -11.32
CA ALA A 17 16.46 6.25 -10.72
C ALA A 17 15.09 5.54 -10.67
N LEU A 18 14.00 6.25 -10.35
CA LEU A 18 12.63 5.73 -10.44
C LEU A 18 12.20 5.44 -11.88
N TYR A 19 12.52 6.32 -12.82
CA TYR A 19 12.22 6.15 -14.26
C TYR A 19 13.00 4.99 -14.89
N TYR A 20 14.29 4.85 -14.60
CA TYR A 20 15.12 3.74 -15.05
C TYR A 20 14.76 2.44 -14.34
N GLY A 21 14.35 2.49 -13.07
CA GLY A 21 13.75 1.36 -12.37
C GLY A 21 12.49 0.88 -13.10
N LEU A 22 11.56 1.79 -13.41
CA LEU A 22 10.33 1.48 -14.14
C LEU A 22 10.63 0.87 -15.53
N LYS A 23 11.62 1.42 -16.25
CA LYS A 23 12.03 0.91 -17.57
C LYS A 23 12.61 -0.50 -17.48
N ARG A 24 13.45 -0.78 -16.46
CA ARG A 24 14.07 -2.09 -16.25
C ARG A 24 13.07 -3.16 -15.77
N TYR A 25 12.14 -2.79 -14.89
CA TYR A 25 11.07 -3.68 -14.43
C TYR A 25 10.02 -3.97 -15.52
N THR A 26 9.80 -3.07 -16.48
CA THR A 26 8.80 -3.33 -17.55
C THR A 26 9.40 -4.04 -18.76
N SER A 27 10.67 -3.77 -19.11
CA SER A 27 11.32 -4.40 -20.27
C SER A 27 11.80 -5.82 -20.01
N ASP A 28 12.35 -6.09 -18.82
CA ASP A 28 13.07 -7.34 -18.55
C ASP A 28 12.24 -8.34 -17.73
N CYS A 29 11.14 -7.91 -17.10
CA CYS A 29 10.23 -8.81 -16.39
C CYS A 29 9.32 -9.55 -17.37
N ARG A 30 9.53 -10.86 -17.44
CA ARG A 30 8.59 -11.80 -18.05
C ARG A 30 7.55 -12.19 -17.00
N VAL A 31 6.28 -12.01 -17.33
CA VAL A 31 5.18 -12.49 -16.49
C VAL A 31 4.62 -13.74 -17.14
N GLN A 32 4.36 -14.74 -16.31
CA GLN A 32 3.56 -15.88 -16.72
C GLN A 32 2.10 -15.44 -16.71
N ILE A 33 1.49 -15.38 -17.89
CA ILE A 33 0.05 -15.19 -18.01
C ILE A 33 -0.59 -16.56 -17.88
N ILE A 34 -1.46 -16.68 -16.88
CA ILE A 34 -2.37 -17.80 -16.72
C ILE A 34 -3.74 -17.29 -17.19
N ALA A 35 -4.07 -17.58 -18.44
CA ALA A 35 -5.39 -17.25 -18.98
C ALA A 35 -6.29 -18.47 -18.80
N ALA A 36 -7.48 -18.26 -18.22
CA ALA A 36 -8.56 -19.24 -18.31
C ALA A 36 -8.98 -19.34 -19.78
N ASP A 37 -8.99 -20.55 -20.34
CA ASP A 37 -9.45 -20.77 -21.71
C ASP A 37 -10.99 -20.74 -21.71
N PRO A 38 -11.63 -19.75 -22.34
CA PRO A 38 -13.09 -19.60 -22.27
C PRO A 38 -13.83 -20.70 -23.03
N ASP A 39 -13.13 -21.47 -23.88
CA ASP A 39 -13.72 -22.50 -24.76
C ASP A 39 -13.44 -23.95 -24.31
N SER A 40 -12.77 -24.17 -23.17
CA SER A 40 -12.47 -25.53 -22.71
C SER A 40 -13.34 -25.98 -21.52
N ASP A 41 -14.17 -27.00 -21.74
CA ASP A 41 -14.98 -27.67 -20.69
C ASP A 41 -14.13 -28.36 -19.60
N THR A 42 -12.84 -28.55 -19.88
CA THR A 42 -11.83 -28.97 -18.91
C THR A 42 -11.03 -27.73 -18.50
N HIS A 43 -10.86 -27.42 -17.21
CA HIS A 43 -10.03 -26.31 -16.72
C HIS A 43 -8.56 -26.41 -17.18
N THR A 44 -8.29 -26.09 -18.44
CA THR A 44 -6.98 -26.24 -19.07
C THR A 44 -6.37 -24.86 -19.16
N GLU A 45 -5.50 -24.53 -18.20
CA GLU A 45 -4.83 -23.23 -18.17
C GLU A 45 -3.86 -23.09 -19.34
N LYS A 46 -4.07 -22.10 -20.22
CA LYS A 46 -3.04 -21.71 -21.20
C LYS A 46 -1.98 -20.89 -20.48
N ARG A 47 -0.78 -21.48 -20.35
CA ARG A 47 0.39 -20.83 -19.76
C ARG A 47 1.25 -20.24 -20.87
N GLY A 48 1.24 -18.93 -21.00
CA GLY A 48 2.08 -18.17 -21.91
C GLY A 48 3.06 -17.28 -21.15
N PHE A 49 4.23 -17.01 -21.74
CA PHE A 49 5.12 -15.97 -21.25
C PHE A 49 4.97 -14.74 -22.15
N GLN A 50 4.62 -13.60 -21.55
CA GLN A 50 4.67 -12.30 -22.20
C GLN A 50 5.48 -11.34 -21.33
N SER A 51 6.08 -10.31 -21.95
CA SER A 51 6.68 -9.23 -21.17
C SER A 51 5.59 -8.33 -20.60
N ILE A 52 5.83 -7.76 -19.41
CA ILE A 52 4.95 -6.71 -18.85
C ILE A 52 4.74 -5.60 -19.89
N ARG A 53 5.81 -5.22 -20.60
CA ARG A 53 5.74 -4.21 -21.64
C ARG A 53 4.72 -4.54 -22.74
N SER A 54 4.70 -5.78 -23.24
CA SER A 54 3.74 -6.20 -24.28
C SER A 54 2.30 -6.08 -23.79
N ILE A 55 2.04 -6.58 -22.58
CA ILE A 55 0.70 -6.53 -21.95
C ILE A 55 0.26 -5.07 -21.80
N LEU A 56 1.16 -4.19 -21.34
CA LEU A 56 0.84 -2.78 -21.17
C LEU A 56 0.64 -2.07 -22.51
N ASP A 57 1.45 -2.34 -23.52
CA ASP A 57 1.29 -1.75 -24.86
C ASP A 57 -0.04 -2.20 -25.51
N GLU A 58 -0.45 -3.44 -25.30
CA GLU A 58 -1.69 -4.00 -25.86
C GLU A 58 -2.94 -3.54 -25.11
N HIS A 59 -2.95 -3.61 -23.79
CA HIS A 59 -4.17 -3.42 -22.99
C HIS A 59 -4.25 -2.05 -22.29
N CYS A 60 -3.11 -1.41 -22.03
CA CYS A 60 -3.04 -0.15 -21.29
C CYS A 60 -2.09 0.86 -21.97
N PRO A 61 -2.30 1.19 -23.25
CA PRO A 61 -1.35 1.99 -24.03
C PRO A 61 -1.14 3.40 -23.45
N SER A 62 -2.07 3.91 -22.63
CA SER A 62 -1.91 5.16 -21.87
C SER A 62 -0.81 5.11 -20.81
N LEU A 63 -0.37 3.93 -20.37
CA LEU A 63 0.74 3.78 -19.43
C LEU A 63 2.10 3.72 -20.11
N THR A 64 2.14 3.49 -21.43
CA THR A 64 3.37 3.21 -22.16
C THR A 64 3.64 4.17 -23.31
N ASN A 65 2.61 4.82 -23.85
CA ASN A 65 2.69 5.83 -24.88
C ASN A 65 2.47 7.23 -24.27
N PRO A 66 3.51 8.08 -24.20
CA PRO A 66 3.41 9.44 -23.65
C PRO A 66 2.39 10.34 -24.35
N SER A 67 2.03 10.08 -25.61
CA SER A 67 0.99 10.87 -26.29
C SER A 67 -0.43 10.49 -25.85
N LEU A 68 -0.60 9.32 -25.24
CA LEU A 68 -1.85 8.81 -24.66
C LEU A 68 -1.88 8.94 -23.13
N ALA A 69 -0.70 9.11 -22.52
CA ALA A 69 -0.53 9.29 -21.08
C ALA A 69 -0.88 10.73 -20.67
N TYR A 70 -2.10 10.93 -20.13
CA TYR A 70 -2.50 12.23 -19.60
C TYR A 70 -2.35 12.28 -18.08
N MET A 71 -1.12 12.52 -17.60
CA MET A 71 -0.89 12.97 -16.23
C MET A 71 -0.06 14.25 -16.30
N ILE A 72 -0.72 15.39 -16.11
CA ILE A 72 -0.02 16.67 -15.91
C ILE A 72 0.13 16.84 -14.40
N PRO A 73 1.35 16.63 -13.83
CA PRO A 73 1.54 16.88 -12.42
C PRO A 73 1.25 18.35 -12.13
N THR A 74 0.67 18.63 -10.96
CA THR A 74 0.55 20.00 -10.49
C THR A 74 1.92 20.69 -10.57
N PRO A 75 2.05 21.91 -11.10
CA PRO A 75 3.36 22.47 -11.46
C PRO A 75 4.43 22.47 -10.36
N TYR A 76 4.03 22.54 -9.09
CA TYR A 76 4.94 22.48 -7.93
C TYR A 76 5.12 21.07 -7.33
N LEU A 77 4.46 20.05 -7.87
CA LEU A 77 4.55 18.63 -7.49
C LEU A 77 5.10 17.78 -8.66
N PHE A 78 6.10 18.29 -9.36
CA PHE A 78 6.66 17.69 -10.58
C PHE A 78 7.56 16.46 -10.32
N SER A 79 7.84 16.11 -9.06
CA SER A 79 8.61 14.91 -8.71
C SER A 79 7.86 14.05 -7.68
N GLY A 80 8.11 12.73 -7.70
CA GLY A 80 7.50 11.79 -6.76
C GLY A 80 7.84 12.09 -5.29
N ILE A 81 9.03 12.64 -5.02
CA ILE A 81 9.41 13.11 -3.67
C ILE A 81 8.50 14.26 -3.24
N LEU A 82 8.30 15.27 -4.09
CA LEU A 82 7.46 16.43 -3.77
C LEU A 82 6.00 16.02 -3.57
N GLN A 83 5.50 15.11 -4.41
CA GLN A 83 4.15 14.53 -4.24
C GLN A 83 4.01 13.80 -2.91
N THR A 84 4.98 12.96 -2.55
CA THR A 84 4.99 12.22 -1.28
C THR A 84 5.08 13.16 -0.07
N ALA A 85 5.94 14.18 -0.15
CA ALA A 85 6.08 15.20 0.89
C ALA A 85 4.79 15.99 1.07
N TYR A 86 4.14 16.40 -0.03
CA TYR A 86 2.84 17.07 0.01
C TYR A 86 1.78 16.21 0.70
N CYS A 87 1.63 14.94 0.29
CA CYS A 87 0.70 14.01 0.94
C CYS A 87 0.98 13.84 2.43
N SER A 88 2.27 13.77 2.82
CA SER A 88 2.68 13.64 4.22
C SER A 88 2.33 14.90 5.03
N ILE A 89 2.63 16.09 4.50
CA ILE A 89 2.31 17.37 5.15
C ILE A 89 0.80 17.54 5.30
N GLN A 90 0.02 17.22 4.26
CA GLN A 90 -1.44 17.31 4.32
C GLN A 90 -2.03 16.30 5.32
N THR A 91 -1.40 15.14 5.48
CA THR A 91 -1.75 14.17 6.51
C THR A 91 -1.47 14.70 7.92
N LEU A 92 -0.43 15.51 8.13
CA LEU A 92 -0.18 16.14 9.44
C LEU A 92 -1.26 17.17 9.83
N LYS A 93 -1.91 17.80 8.86
CA LYS A 93 -3.03 18.75 9.09
C LYS A 93 -4.37 18.06 9.35
N ARG A 94 -4.34 16.88 9.98
CA ARG A 94 -5.50 16.00 10.20
C ARG A 94 -6.69 16.72 10.85
N ASP A 95 -7.89 16.25 10.51
CA ASP A 95 -9.22 16.63 10.98
C ASP A 95 -9.84 17.95 10.46
N HIS A 96 -9.07 18.90 9.90
CA HIS A 96 -9.64 20.17 9.43
C HIS A 96 -10.05 20.22 7.95
N SER A 97 -9.57 19.29 7.11
CA SER A 97 -9.62 19.47 5.64
C SER A 97 -10.41 18.41 4.85
N SER A 98 -10.98 17.38 5.49
CA SER A 98 -11.72 16.37 4.74
C SER A 98 -13.06 16.01 5.37
N ASP A 99 -14.03 15.98 4.46
CA ASP A 99 -15.46 15.71 4.56
C ASP A 99 -15.80 14.22 4.70
N ILE A 100 -14.81 13.33 4.62
CA ILE A 100 -15.02 11.89 4.72
C ILE A 100 -15.19 11.49 6.19
N VAL A 101 -16.39 10.99 6.52
CA VAL A 101 -16.72 10.39 7.81
C VAL A 101 -16.94 8.89 7.60
N TYR A 102 -16.05 8.07 8.15
CA TYR A 102 -16.09 6.62 8.00
C TYR A 102 -17.12 5.97 8.94
N ASP A 103 -17.82 4.98 8.42
CA ASP A 103 -18.53 3.98 9.23
C ASP A 103 -17.53 2.89 9.63
N ARG A 104 -17.06 2.97 10.87
CA ARG A 104 -16.01 2.07 11.37
C ARG A 104 -16.60 0.78 11.92
N GLU A 105 -16.07 -0.32 11.44
CA GLU A 105 -16.30 -1.66 11.94
C GLU A 105 -15.04 -2.20 12.61
N LEU A 106 -15.17 -2.75 13.82
CA LEU A 106 -14.08 -3.48 14.48
C LEU A 106 -14.30 -4.97 14.28
N ARG A 107 -13.26 -5.68 13.86
CA ARG A 107 -13.31 -7.13 13.65
C ARG A 107 -12.29 -7.80 14.54
N THR A 108 -12.78 -8.75 15.32
CA THR A 108 -11.94 -9.68 16.08
C THR A 108 -11.52 -10.82 15.17
N MET A 109 -10.20 -11.06 15.15
CA MET A 109 -9.55 -12.10 14.36
C MET A 109 -9.44 -13.41 15.16
N SER A 110 -9.02 -14.49 14.50
CA SER A 110 -8.92 -15.83 15.10
C SER A 110 -8.01 -15.91 16.34
N ASP A 111 -7.00 -15.03 16.43
CA ASP A 111 -6.08 -14.91 17.56
C ASP A 111 -6.54 -13.88 18.62
N ASN A 112 -7.81 -13.51 18.60
CA ASN A 112 -8.43 -12.47 19.44
C ASN A 112 -7.90 -11.05 19.22
N GLY A 113 -7.02 -10.82 18.25
CA GLY A 113 -6.61 -9.47 17.93
C GLY A 113 -7.66 -8.73 17.11
N THR A 114 -7.44 -7.43 16.91
CA THR A 114 -8.44 -6.54 16.32
C THR A 114 -7.88 -5.80 15.12
N ILE A 115 -8.62 -5.84 14.02
CA ILE A 115 -8.48 -4.94 12.88
C ILE A 115 -9.67 -3.98 12.83
N SER A 116 -9.59 -2.92 12.04
CA SER A 116 -10.77 -2.09 11.75
C SER A 116 -10.98 -1.94 10.25
N LEU A 117 -12.24 -1.94 9.82
CA LEU A 117 -12.66 -1.65 8.47
C LEU A 117 -13.38 -0.30 8.46
N ASP A 118 -12.85 0.67 7.72
CA ASP A 118 -13.42 2.00 7.59
C ASP A 118 -14.18 2.13 6.28
N TRP A 119 -15.51 2.08 6.36
CA TRP A 119 -16.40 2.07 5.21
C TRP A 119 -16.80 3.49 4.76
N TYR A 120 -16.82 3.71 3.45
CA TYR A 120 -17.39 4.91 2.84
C TYR A 120 -17.93 4.63 1.41
N PRO A 121 -19.16 5.06 1.07
CA PRO A 121 -20.17 5.58 1.99
C PRO A 121 -20.55 4.51 3.03
N LYS A 122 -21.46 4.85 3.95
CA LYS A 122 -21.92 3.91 5.00
C LYS A 122 -22.30 2.55 4.41
N ARG A 123 -22.17 1.51 5.23
CA ARG A 123 -22.62 0.15 4.88
C ARG A 123 -24.10 0.17 4.45
N ASP A 124 -24.47 -0.78 3.60
CA ASP A 124 -25.86 -1.03 3.13
C ASP A 124 -26.44 -0.09 2.05
N THR A 125 -25.60 0.69 1.37
CA THR A 125 -26.04 1.57 0.28
C THR A 125 -26.35 0.87 -1.04
N ASN A 126 -25.76 -0.33 -1.29
CA ASN A 126 -25.90 -1.12 -2.51
C ASN A 126 -25.29 -2.53 -2.30
N PRO A 127 -26.08 -3.60 -2.13
CA PRO A 127 -25.55 -4.92 -1.80
C PRO A 127 -24.80 -5.63 -2.96
N THR A 128 -24.99 -5.18 -4.20
CA THR A 128 -24.37 -5.78 -5.40
C THR A 128 -23.33 -4.86 -6.07
N GLY A 129 -23.16 -3.64 -5.56
CA GLY A 129 -22.20 -2.68 -6.10
C GLY A 129 -20.75 -3.12 -5.85
N PRO A 130 -19.80 -2.72 -6.71
CA PRO A 130 -18.40 -3.08 -6.54
C PRO A 130 -17.84 -2.52 -5.22
N ILE A 131 -16.97 -3.30 -4.56
CA ILE A 131 -16.31 -2.89 -3.32
C ILE A 131 -14.80 -2.76 -3.56
N ALA A 132 -14.27 -1.55 -3.36
CA ALA A 132 -12.84 -1.32 -3.34
C ALA A 132 -12.29 -1.58 -1.92
N VAL A 133 -11.47 -2.61 -1.77
CA VAL A 133 -10.80 -2.97 -0.51
C VAL A 133 -9.42 -2.33 -0.51
N VAL A 134 -9.25 -1.28 0.29
CA VAL A 134 -8.09 -0.39 0.24
C VAL A 134 -7.14 -0.65 1.41
N MET A 135 -5.84 -0.76 1.12
CA MET A 135 -4.78 -0.82 2.14
C MET A 135 -3.76 0.32 1.96
N ALA A 136 -3.46 1.00 3.07
CA ALA A 136 -2.42 2.01 3.10
C ALA A 136 -1.01 1.38 3.12
N GLY A 137 0.01 2.22 2.94
CA GLY A 137 1.41 1.82 3.11
C GLY A 137 1.83 1.68 4.57
N VAL A 138 3.13 1.53 4.78
CA VAL A 138 3.76 1.30 6.09
C VAL A 138 3.37 2.34 7.15
N GLY A 139 2.81 1.88 8.27
CA GLY A 139 2.35 2.75 9.36
C GLY A 139 1.18 3.68 8.99
N GLY A 140 0.59 3.49 7.80
CA GLY A 140 -0.53 4.26 7.28
C GLY A 140 -1.89 3.74 7.75
N SER A 141 -2.95 4.43 7.33
CA SER A 141 -4.34 4.10 7.66
C SER A 141 -5.33 4.82 6.72
N SER A 142 -6.63 4.64 6.94
CA SER A 142 -7.70 5.44 6.33
C SER A 142 -7.54 6.95 6.48
N TYR A 143 -6.78 7.42 7.46
CA TYR A 143 -6.55 8.85 7.71
C TYR A 143 -5.42 9.46 6.86
N GLU A 144 -4.78 8.69 5.98
CA GLU A 144 -3.79 9.22 5.05
C GLU A 144 -4.45 10.08 3.96
N TYR A 145 -3.86 11.23 3.63
CA TYR A 145 -4.46 12.17 2.68
C TYR A 145 -4.77 11.52 1.32
N HIS A 146 -3.81 10.78 0.77
CA HIS A 146 -3.98 10.09 -0.52
C HIS A 146 -5.07 9.01 -0.48
N ILE A 147 -5.24 8.31 0.66
CA ILE A 147 -6.31 7.34 0.86
C ILE A 147 -7.67 8.03 0.87
N ARG A 148 -7.81 9.17 1.57
CA ARG A 148 -9.06 9.94 1.59
C ARG A 148 -9.40 10.52 0.20
N CYS A 149 -8.40 10.99 -0.54
CA CYS A 149 -8.58 11.42 -1.94
C CYS A 149 -9.08 10.26 -2.81
N LEU A 150 -8.47 9.07 -2.68
CA LEU A 150 -8.92 7.87 -3.40
C LEU A 150 -10.35 7.49 -3.02
N VAL A 151 -10.66 7.45 -1.73
CA VAL A 151 -12.01 7.14 -1.21
C VAL A 151 -13.04 8.09 -1.83
N LYS A 152 -12.75 9.39 -1.83
CA LYS A 152 -13.65 10.41 -2.42
C LYS A 152 -13.79 10.24 -3.93
N ALA A 153 -12.71 9.94 -4.65
CA ALA A 153 -12.74 9.74 -6.09
C ALA A 153 -13.50 8.47 -6.49
N LEU A 154 -13.33 7.37 -5.74
CA LEU A 154 -14.00 6.10 -6.00
C LEU A 154 -15.46 6.10 -5.57
N SER A 155 -15.81 6.80 -4.50
CA SER A 155 -17.19 6.85 -3.99
C SER A 155 -18.01 7.99 -4.61
N GLY A 156 -17.34 9.02 -5.11
CA GLY A 156 -17.96 10.15 -5.81
C GLY A 156 -18.02 9.93 -7.32
N GLY A 157 -18.85 10.71 -8.02
CA GLY A 157 -18.81 10.77 -9.49
C GLY A 157 -19.52 9.64 -10.24
N GLY A 158 -20.37 8.84 -9.59
CA GLY A 158 -21.24 7.87 -10.27
C GLY A 158 -20.59 6.51 -10.62
N SER A 159 -19.35 6.28 -10.19
CA SER A 159 -18.62 5.01 -10.28
C SER A 159 -19.28 3.85 -9.52
N GLY A 160 -20.11 4.15 -8.51
CA GLY A 160 -20.89 3.18 -7.75
C GLY A 160 -20.09 2.31 -6.78
N TYR A 161 -18.80 2.60 -6.57
CA TYR A 161 -17.97 1.83 -5.63
C TYR A 161 -18.32 2.18 -4.18
N ARG A 162 -18.44 1.13 -3.36
CA ARG A 162 -18.23 1.25 -1.92
C ARG A 162 -16.76 1.04 -1.64
N VAL A 163 -16.17 1.89 -0.81
CA VAL A 163 -14.79 1.77 -0.40
C VAL A 163 -14.73 1.29 1.04
N VAL A 164 -13.89 0.31 1.30
CA VAL A 164 -13.53 -0.12 2.64
C VAL A 164 -12.04 -0.03 2.80
N VAL A 165 -11.58 0.76 3.75
CA VAL A 165 -10.15 0.84 4.08
C VAL A 165 -9.87 -0.11 5.24
N MET A 166 -9.06 -1.14 5.00
CA MET A 166 -8.58 -2.02 6.05
C MET A 166 -7.43 -1.34 6.80
N ASN A 167 -7.62 -1.08 8.09
CA ASN A 167 -6.54 -0.67 8.97
C ASN A 167 -6.01 -1.90 9.73
N HIS A 168 -4.70 -2.13 9.60
CA HIS A 168 -4.03 -3.19 10.33
C HIS A 168 -4.04 -2.96 11.86
N ARG A 169 -3.70 -4.02 12.59
CA ARG A 169 -3.60 -4.05 14.05
C ARG A 169 -2.72 -2.90 14.57
N GLY A 170 -3.23 -2.15 15.55
CA GLY A 170 -2.52 -1.01 16.14
C GLY A 170 -2.38 0.24 15.25
N LEU A 171 -2.83 0.21 13.99
CA LEU A 171 -2.81 1.34 13.05
C LEU A 171 -4.19 2.00 12.95
N GLY A 172 -4.28 3.22 12.41
CA GLY A 172 -5.58 3.83 12.09
C GLY A 172 -6.52 3.99 13.28
N ARG A 173 -5.99 4.18 14.48
CA ARG A 173 -6.77 4.18 15.73
C ARG A 173 -7.44 2.86 16.10
N THR A 174 -7.08 1.76 15.44
CA THR A 174 -7.41 0.40 15.86
C THR A 174 -6.60 0.02 17.10
N PRO A 175 -7.24 -0.55 18.13
CA PRO A 175 -6.53 -1.13 19.27
C PRO A 175 -5.59 -2.28 18.87
N LEU A 176 -4.46 -2.42 19.54
CA LEU A 176 -3.65 -3.64 19.50
C LEU A 176 -4.03 -4.52 20.70
N THR A 177 -4.82 -5.57 20.44
CA THR A 177 -5.45 -6.45 21.46
C THR A 177 -4.85 -7.85 21.51
N SER A 178 -3.90 -8.14 20.62
CA SER A 178 -3.14 -9.39 20.55
C SER A 178 -1.65 -9.09 20.45
N PRO A 179 -0.77 -10.04 20.83
CA PRO A 179 0.65 -9.94 20.56
C PRO A 179 1.01 -9.81 19.07
N LYS A 180 0.21 -10.39 18.16
CA LYS A 180 0.44 -10.33 16.71
C LYS A 180 0.50 -8.88 16.22
N LEU A 181 1.69 -8.45 15.82
CA LEU A 181 1.95 -7.14 15.22
C LEU A 181 1.60 -7.15 13.74
N TYR A 182 1.42 -5.95 13.17
CA TYR A 182 1.27 -5.78 11.73
C TYR A 182 2.52 -6.33 11.01
N ASN A 183 2.31 -7.42 10.26
CA ASN A 183 3.34 -8.07 9.47
C ASN A 183 2.92 -8.09 8.00
N LEU A 184 3.74 -7.48 7.15
CA LEU A 184 3.52 -7.38 5.71
C LEU A 184 3.71 -8.69 4.94
N ARG A 185 4.27 -9.71 5.59
CA ARG A 185 4.47 -11.04 5.04
C ARG A 185 3.26 -11.94 5.28
N ASP A 186 2.40 -11.56 6.22
CA ASP A 186 1.25 -12.34 6.63
C ASP A 186 -0.02 -11.75 5.99
N ALA A 187 -0.66 -12.55 5.13
CA ALA A 187 -1.87 -12.18 4.41
C ALA A 187 -3.14 -12.70 5.08
N ASP A 188 -3.04 -13.39 6.22
CA ASP A 188 -4.18 -14.03 6.89
C ASP A 188 -5.23 -13.00 7.28
N ASP A 189 -4.81 -11.89 7.89
CA ASP A 189 -5.74 -10.82 8.28
C ASP A 189 -6.47 -10.23 7.07
N PHE A 190 -5.79 -10.15 5.92
CA PHE A 190 -6.37 -9.65 4.68
C PHE A 190 -7.31 -10.67 4.05
N HIS A 191 -6.94 -11.96 4.03
CA HIS A 191 -7.78 -13.04 3.55
C HIS A 191 -9.07 -13.15 4.37
N ASP A 192 -8.95 -13.18 5.71
CA ASP A 192 -10.10 -13.21 6.63
C ASP A 192 -11.01 -11.99 6.43
N THR A 193 -10.43 -10.82 6.18
CA THR A 193 -11.17 -9.60 5.84
C THR A 193 -11.98 -9.78 4.55
N LEU A 194 -11.34 -10.31 3.50
CA LEU A 194 -12.01 -10.56 2.23
C LEU A 194 -13.12 -11.62 2.34
N GLN A 195 -12.88 -12.71 3.08
CA GLN A 195 -13.91 -13.71 3.38
C GLN A 195 -15.10 -13.10 4.08
N HIS A 196 -14.86 -12.27 5.10
CA HIS A 196 -15.91 -11.58 5.83
C HIS A 196 -16.72 -10.62 4.93
N ILE A 197 -16.04 -9.82 4.11
CA ILE A 197 -16.70 -8.90 3.17
C ILE A 197 -17.50 -9.70 2.13
N HIS A 198 -16.94 -10.77 1.58
CA HIS A 198 -17.60 -11.62 0.60
C HIS A 198 -18.82 -12.34 1.19
N ALA A 199 -18.73 -12.85 2.42
CA ALA A 199 -19.87 -13.45 3.11
C ALA A 199 -21.00 -12.44 3.37
N THR A 200 -20.65 -11.18 3.61
CA THR A 200 -21.62 -10.10 3.84
C THR A 200 -22.23 -9.59 2.53
N TYR A 201 -21.43 -9.52 1.45
CA TYR A 201 -21.82 -9.02 0.14
C TYR A 201 -21.44 -10.02 -0.97
N PRO A 202 -22.11 -11.19 -1.05
CA PRO A 202 -21.68 -12.30 -1.91
C PRO A 202 -21.76 -12.01 -3.41
N GLN A 203 -22.56 -11.01 -3.80
CA GLN A 203 -22.74 -10.60 -5.20
C GLN A 203 -21.90 -9.37 -5.58
N ALA A 204 -21.19 -8.77 -4.63
CA ALA A 204 -20.37 -7.59 -4.89
C ALA A 204 -18.97 -8.02 -5.38
N PRO A 205 -18.52 -7.56 -6.56
CA PRO A 205 -17.14 -7.80 -6.98
C PRO A 205 -16.18 -7.01 -6.09
N LEU A 206 -15.11 -7.67 -5.65
CA LEU A 206 -14.10 -7.07 -4.77
C LEU A 206 -12.87 -6.67 -5.59
N VAL A 207 -12.46 -5.40 -5.46
CA VAL A 207 -11.25 -4.87 -6.10
C VAL A 207 -10.26 -4.44 -5.03
N GLY A 208 -9.10 -5.08 -4.98
CA GLY A 208 -8.04 -4.70 -4.06
C GLY A 208 -7.29 -3.48 -4.58
N VAL A 209 -7.09 -2.46 -3.75
CA VAL A 209 -6.27 -1.29 -4.11
C VAL A 209 -5.31 -1.01 -2.98
N ALA A 210 -4.01 -0.99 -3.25
CA ALA A 210 -3.05 -0.84 -2.17
C ALA A 210 -1.81 -0.04 -2.57
N PHE A 211 -1.23 0.65 -1.58
CA PHE A 211 -0.10 1.56 -1.78
C PHE A 211 1.15 1.07 -1.08
N SER A 212 2.30 1.23 -1.75
CA SER A 212 3.62 0.95 -1.17
C SER A 212 3.68 -0.45 -0.55
N MET A 213 4.00 -0.58 0.74
CA MET A 213 4.04 -1.89 1.39
C MET A 213 2.69 -2.61 1.42
N GLY A 214 1.56 -1.91 1.46
CA GLY A 214 0.24 -2.55 1.30
C GLY A 214 0.08 -3.19 -0.08
N ALA A 215 0.70 -2.61 -1.11
CA ALA A 215 0.71 -3.17 -2.46
C ALA A 215 1.50 -4.48 -2.52
N LEU A 216 2.58 -4.60 -1.75
CA LEU A 216 3.32 -5.86 -1.61
C LEU A 216 2.42 -6.96 -1.04
N LEU A 217 1.71 -6.66 0.06
CA LEU A 217 0.75 -7.58 0.67
C LEU A 217 -0.36 -8.01 -0.30
N LEU A 218 -0.94 -7.06 -1.05
CA LEU A 218 -1.95 -7.34 -2.08
C LEU A 218 -1.41 -8.26 -3.17
N THR A 219 -0.22 -7.96 -3.71
CA THR A 219 0.38 -8.78 -4.77
C THR A 219 0.75 -10.18 -4.28
N LYS A 220 1.23 -10.31 -3.03
CA LYS A 220 1.47 -11.60 -2.38
C LYS A 220 0.18 -12.39 -2.28
N TYR A 221 -0.89 -11.80 -1.72
CA TYR A 221 -2.18 -12.44 -1.57
C TYR A 221 -2.69 -12.99 -2.92
N MET A 222 -2.69 -12.16 -3.96
CA MET A 222 -3.14 -12.57 -5.29
C MET A 222 -2.26 -13.66 -5.89
N GLY A 223 -0.94 -13.61 -5.66
CA GLY A 223 -0.01 -14.64 -6.11
C GLY A 223 -0.20 -15.98 -5.41
N GLU A 224 -0.50 -15.97 -4.11
CA GLU A 224 -0.73 -17.19 -3.32
C GLU A 224 -2.09 -17.84 -3.59
N HIS A 225 -3.11 -17.04 -3.88
CA HIS A 225 -4.47 -17.53 -4.11
C HIS A 225 -4.79 -17.78 -5.57
N GLY A 226 -4.10 -17.13 -6.52
CA GLY A 226 -4.34 -17.32 -7.96
C GLY A 226 -5.82 -17.26 -8.33
N THR A 227 -6.35 -18.34 -8.91
CA THR A 227 -7.75 -18.47 -9.32
C THR A 227 -8.74 -18.60 -8.15
N SER A 228 -8.28 -18.95 -6.95
CA SER A 228 -9.13 -18.97 -5.73
C SER A 228 -9.15 -17.62 -5.00
N SER A 229 -8.57 -16.56 -5.58
CA SER A 229 -8.64 -15.21 -5.03
C SER A 229 -10.10 -14.71 -5.00
N LEU A 230 -10.52 -14.20 -3.85
CA LEU A 230 -11.81 -13.49 -3.70
C LEU A 230 -11.84 -12.13 -4.40
N LEU A 231 -10.70 -11.61 -4.85
CA LEU A 231 -10.60 -10.36 -5.59
C LEU A 231 -10.81 -10.61 -7.08
N SER A 232 -11.72 -9.83 -7.68
CA SER A 232 -11.92 -9.76 -9.13
C SER A 232 -10.78 -9.01 -9.84
N ALA A 233 -10.14 -8.06 -9.15
CA ALA A 233 -9.00 -7.31 -9.66
C ALA A 233 -8.14 -6.75 -8.52
N GLY A 234 -6.89 -6.40 -8.83
CA GLY A 234 -5.96 -5.76 -7.91
C GLY A 234 -5.21 -4.59 -8.55
N VAL A 235 -5.05 -3.49 -7.80
CA VAL A 235 -4.30 -2.30 -8.20
C VAL A 235 -3.18 -2.06 -7.19
N ALA A 236 -1.97 -2.41 -7.58
CA ALA A 236 -0.76 -2.25 -6.78
C ALA A 236 -0.05 -0.94 -7.15
N ILE A 237 -0.05 0.05 -6.24
CA ILE A 237 0.48 1.39 -6.50
C ILE A 237 1.82 1.56 -5.78
N CYS A 238 2.87 1.86 -6.55
CA CYS A 238 4.24 2.03 -6.04
C CYS A 238 4.75 0.82 -5.21
N CYS A 239 4.45 -0.40 -5.69
CA CYS A 239 4.84 -1.64 -5.00
C CYS A 239 6.37 -1.84 -4.97
N PRO A 240 7.00 -2.03 -3.80
CA PRO A 240 8.40 -2.39 -3.69
C PRO A 240 8.58 -3.91 -3.90
N PHE A 241 8.62 -4.36 -5.14
CA PHE A 241 8.71 -5.80 -5.48
C PHE A 241 9.99 -6.48 -4.95
N ASP A 242 11.10 -5.74 -4.83
CA ASP A 242 12.35 -6.23 -4.23
C ASP A 242 12.59 -5.52 -2.90
N MET A 243 12.20 -6.17 -1.80
CA MET A 243 12.38 -5.66 -0.45
C MET A 243 13.85 -5.61 -0.02
N THR A 244 14.70 -6.49 -0.56
CA THR A 244 16.14 -6.50 -0.26
C THR A 244 16.82 -5.29 -0.88
N LEU A 245 16.53 -4.99 -2.15
CA LEU A 245 17.02 -3.79 -2.81
C LEU A 245 16.42 -2.53 -2.16
N THR A 246 15.13 -2.54 -1.84
CA THR A 246 14.45 -1.40 -1.22
C THR A 246 15.06 -1.08 0.14
N GLY A 247 15.30 -2.10 0.98
CA GLY A 247 15.98 -1.96 2.27
C GLY A 247 17.37 -1.35 2.10
N ARG A 248 18.20 -1.91 1.21
CA ARG A 248 19.55 -1.36 0.93
C ARG A 248 19.52 0.09 0.44
N LEU A 249 18.58 0.44 -0.44
CA LEU A 249 18.45 1.80 -0.96
C LEU A 249 17.98 2.79 0.11
N LEU A 250 17.08 2.37 1.01
CA LEU A 250 16.62 3.19 2.13
C LEU A 250 17.70 3.34 3.20
N ASP A 251 18.53 2.31 3.38
CA ASP A 251 19.65 2.32 4.31
C ASP A 251 20.92 2.97 3.75
N ALA A 252 20.97 3.27 2.46
CA ALA A 252 22.11 3.98 1.87
C ALA A 252 22.33 5.35 2.55
N ASP A 253 23.59 5.67 2.81
CA ASP A 253 24.02 6.91 3.45
C ASP A 253 23.92 8.08 2.48
N THR A 254 22.71 8.63 2.34
CA THR A 254 22.43 9.80 1.50
C THR A 254 21.78 10.90 2.30
N LEU A 255 22.00 12.16 1.90
CA LEU A 255 21.38 13.32 2.56
C LEU A 255 19.85 13.18 2.63
N LEU A 256 19.22 12.68 1.57
CA LEU A 256 17.78 12.52 1.50
C LEU A 256 17.29 11.40 2.42
N ASN A 257 17.97 10.25 2.44
CA ASN A 257 17.59 9.16 3.35
C ASN A 257 17.74 9.57 4.81
N ASN A 258 18.88 10.17 5.16
CA ASN A 258 19.19 10.50 6.55
C ASN A 258 18.33 11.63 7.12
N ASN A 259 17.96 12.61 6.29
CA ASN A 259 17.25 13.80 6.77
C ASN A 259 15.75 13.80 6.45
N VAL A 260 15.28 12.94 5.54
CA VAL A 260 13.87 12.92 5.12
C VAL A 260 13.26 11.53 5.28
N PHE A 261 13.71 10.53 4.53
CA PHE A 261 13.00 9.25 4.51
C PHE A 261 13.10 8.45 5.80
N GLN A 262 14.31 8.26 6.35
CA GLN A 262 14.51 7.51 7.59
C GLN A 262 13.76 8.17 8.77
N PRO A 263 13.90 9.50 9.01
CA PRO A 263 13.13 10.15 10.08
C PRO A 263 11.61 10.01 9.92
N LEU A 264 11.07 10.11 8.70
CA LEU A 264 9.63 9.99 8.46
C LEU A 264 9.10 8.57 8.73
N VAL A 265 9.81 7.55 8.23
CA VAL A 265 9.43 6.14 8.40
C VAL A 265 9.62 5.70 9.86
N VAL A 266 10.73 6.06 10.49
CA VAL A 266 10.98 5.76 11.91
C VAL A 266 9.94 6.47 12.78
N ALA A 267 9.64 7.75 12.53
CA ALA A 267 8.60 8.45 13.27
C ALA A 267 7.23 7.79 13.12
N SER A 268 6.89 7.23 11.96
CA SER A 268 5.62 6.51 11.80
C SER A 268 5.58 5.23 12.63
N GLN A 269 6.64 4.43 12.63
CA GLN A 269 6.74 3.22 13.44
C GLN A 269 6.76 3.51 14.94
N LEU A 270 7.57 4.48 15.38
CA LEU A 270 7.64 4.86 16.79
C LEU A 270 6.31 5.41 17.32
N ARG A 271 5.48 6.04 16.47
CA ARG A 271 4.11 6.43 16.88
C ARG A 271 3.26 5.21 17.20
N VAL A 272 3.38 4.13 16.43
CA VAL A 272 2.66 2.87 16.67
C VAL A 272 3.17 2.22 17.95
N VAL A 273 4.50 2.16 18.13
CA VAL A 273 5.14 1.62 19.33
C VAL A 273 4.68 2.37 20.58
N LYS A 274 4.80 3.70 20.59
CA LYS A 274 4.42 4.54 21.74
C LYS A 274 2.94 4.41 22.08
N ARG A 275 2.07 4.34 21.06
CA ARG A 275 0.63 4.21 21.27
C ARG A 275 0.25 2.87 21.89
N ASN A 276 0.94 1.81 21.49
CA ASN A 276 0.64 0.44 21.93
C ASN A 276 1.71 -0.08 22.90
N PHE A 277 2.33 0.83 23.67
CA PHE A 277 3.54 0.54 24.44
C PHE A 277 3.35 -0.61 25.42
N GLU A 278 2.28 -0.62 26.21
CA GLU A 278 2.03 -1.68 27.19
C GLU A 278 1.84 -3.05 26.54
N MET A 279 1.16 -3.11 25.39
CA MET A 279 0.96 -4.36 24.67
C MET A 279 2.26 -4.87 24.03
N ILE A 280 3.06 -3.96 23.46
CA ILE A 280 4.34 -4.33 22.84
C ILE A 280 5.37 -4.71 23.91
N LYS A 281 5.39 -4.01 25.05
CA LYS A 281 6.25 -4.31 26.20
C LYS A 281 5.93 -5.67 26.82
N SER A 282 4.65 -6.05 26.87
CA SER A 282 4.20 -7.36 27.36
C SER A 282 4.23 -8.47 26.30
N HIS A 283 4.79 -8.20 25.12
CA HIS A 283 4.90 -9.18 24.05
C HIS A 283 5.77 -10.38 24.48
N PRO A 284 5.39 -11.64 24.18
CA PRO A 284 6.14 -12.83 24.61
C PRO A 284 7.60 -12.89 24.15
N LEU A 285 7.94 -12.21 23.06
CA LEU A 285 9.32 -12.13 22.56
C LEU A 285 10.23 -11.22 23.40
N GLY A 286 9.68 -10.37 24.27
CA GLY A 286 10.46 -9.53 25.18
C GLY A 286 11.34 -8.49 24.49
N PHE A 287 10.72 -7.54 23.76
CA PHE A 287 11.48 -6.52 23.02
C PHE A 287 12.20 -5.51 23.94
N ASP A 288 13.41 -5.10 23.54
CA ASP A 288 14.12 -3.98 24.19
C ASP A 288 13.46 -2.65 23.83
N MET A 289 12.53 -2.23 24.68
CA MET A 289 11.75 -1.00 24.47
C MET A 289 12.61 0.26 24.50
N ASP A 290 13.70 0.28 25.26
CA ASP A 290 14.58 1.44 25.35
C ASP A 290 15.42 1.59 24.09
N ALA A 291 15.93 0.49 23.55
CA ALA A 291 16.61 0.49 22.25
C ALA A 291 15.63 0.86 21.12
N LEU A 292 14.42 0.28 21.14
CA LEU A 292 13.39 0.52 20.13
C LEU A 292 13.01 2.00 20.05
N LEU A 293 12.80 2.66 21.20
CA LEU A 293 12.47 4.08 21.25
C LEU A 293 13.61 5.02 20.85
N LYS A 294 14.86 4.54 20.85
CA LYS A 294 16.06 5.30 20.45
C LYS A 294 16.48 5.04 19.00
N ALA A 295 15.84 4.09 18.32
CA ALA A 295 16.15 3.77 16.93
C ALA A 295 16.00 4.99 16.02
N LYS A 296 16.96 5.16 15.11
CA LYS A 296 17.05 6.23 14.11
C LYS A 296 16.92 5.71 12.69
N ARG A 297 17.03 4.39 12.50
CA ARG A 297 16.86 3.74 11.20
C ARG A 297 15.83 2.62 11.27
N ILE A 298 15.19 2.37 10.13
CA ILE A 298 14.21 1.28 10.02
C ILE A 298 14.86 -0.09 10.22
N SER A 299 16.11 -0.28 9.78
CA SER A 299 16.87 -1.53 9.98
C SER A 299 17.16 -1.82 11.45
N GLU A 300 17.37 -0.78 12.26
CA GLU A 300 17.50 -0.92 13.72
C GLU A 300 16.19 -1.40 14.35
N ILE A 301 15.05 -0.82 13.93
CA ILE A 301 13.73 -1.27 14.38
C ILE A 301 13.49 -2.72 13.99
N ASP A 302 13.75 -3.08 12.73
CA ASP A 302 13.56 -4.43 12.19
C ASP A 302 14.37 -5.46 13.00
N THR A 303 15.65 -5.17 13.26
CA THR A 303 16.54 -6.02 14.07
C THR A 303 16.08 -6.19 15.52
N LEU A 304 15.38 -5.21 16.08
CA LEU A 304 14.89 -5.25 17.47
C LEU A 304 13.57 -6.00 17.64
N VAL A 305 12.85 -6.25 16.54
CA VAL A 305 11.51 -6.87 16.55
C VAL A 305 11.42 -8.19 15.77
N THR A 306 12.52 -8.62 15.14
CA THR A 306 12.67 -9.90 14.41
C THR A 306 13.77 -10.75 15.03
#